data_AF-A0A3D5U6I0-F1
#
_entry.id   AF-A0A3D5U6I0-F1
#
_cell.length_a   1.000
_cell.length_b   1.000
_cell.length_c   1.000
_cell.angle_alpha   90.00
_cell.angle_beta   90.00
_cell.angle_gamma   90.00
#
_symmetry.space_group_name_H-M   'P 1'
#
loop_
_entity.id
_entity.type
_entity.pdbx_description
1 polymer ?
#
loop_
_entity_poly.entity_id
_entity_poly.type
_entity_poly.pdbx_seq_one_letter_code
_entity_poly.pdbx_strand_id
1 'polypeptide(L)'
;MRCKTAERYISLKLDNELPASHANKLQLHLQHCSSCRQLLEQNQKLQNLLHSPIESEYPSWMHQRIMHNLPTDKPKNWLYKPAFSFAGSGLVIALSLFIGIFTGIRGFRDTAFLPGVVGEESTQLHFGENSLMEMYDE
;
A
#
# COMPACT_ATOMS: atom_id res chain seq x y z
N MET A 1 21.74 -42.11 -16.56
CA MET A 1 20.57 -42.62 -15.81
C MET A 1 19.99 -43.84 -16.51
N ARG A 2 19.15 -44.63 -15.84
CA ARG A 2 18.44 -45.76 -16.45
C ARG A 2 17.29 -45.25 -17.33
N CYS A 3 16.98 -45.94 -18.43
CA CYS A 3 15.92 -45.54 -19.37
C CYS A 3 14.55 -45.40 -18.69
N LYS A 4 14.20 -46.30 -17.77
CA LYS A 4 12.95 -46.22 -16.98
C LYS A 4 12.82 -44.89 -16.20
N THR A 5 13.92 -44.36 -15.68
CA THR A 5 13.93 -43.06 -15.01
C THR A 5 13.81 -41.92 -16.02
N ALA A 6 14.45 -42.06 -17.18
CA ALA A 6 14.35 -41.09 -18.26
C ALA A 6 12.92 -40.98 -18.79
N GLU A 7 12.22 -42.09 -19.02
CA GLU A 7 10.82 -42.14 -19.43
C GLU A 7 9.91 -41.39 -18.44
N ARG A 8 10.08 -41.62 -17.14
CA ARG A 8 9.35 -40.87 -16.11
C ARG A 8 9.64 -39.37 -16.20
N TYR A 9 10.90 -38.98 -16.40
CA TYR A 9 11.27 -37.58 -16.52
C TYR A 9 10.76 -36.95 -17.83
N ILE A 10 10.63 -37.73 -18.90
CA ILE A 10 10.00 -37.29 -20.14
C ILE A 10 8.52 -36.98 -19.90
N SER A 11 7.79 -37.87 -19.23
CA SER A 11 6.38 -37.62 -18.85
C SER A 11 6.25 -36.33 -18.03
N LEU A 12 6.99 -36.22 -16.93
CA LEU A 12 6.98 -35.02 -16.08
C LEU A 12 7.36 -33.75 -16.85
N LYS A 13 8.24 -33.85 -17.85
CA LYS A 13 8.62 -32.71 -18.69
C LYS A 13 7.46 -32.26 -19.58
N LEU A 14 6.71 -33.20 -20.14
CA LEU A 14 5.55 -32.90 -21.00
C LEU A 14 4.43 -32.22 -20.21
N ASP A 15 4.29 -32.60 -18.94
CA ASP A 15 3.31 -32.04 -18.00
C ASP A 15 3.78 -30.72 -17.33
N ASN A 16 4.99 -30.23 -17.67
CA ASN A 16 5.66 -29.09 -17.02
C ASN A 16 5.91 -29.25 -15.50
N GLU A 17 5.99 -30.49 -15.01
CA GLU A 17 6.24 -30.82 -13.60
C GLU A 17 7.70 -31.21 -13.31
N LEU A 18 8.56 -31.29 -14.34
CA LEU A 18 9.96 -31.66 -14.15
C LEU A 18 10.75 -30.50 -13.50
N PRO A 19 11.37 -30.72 -12.31
CA PRO A 19 12.21 -29.71 -11.70
C PRO A 19 13.44 -29.38 -12.55
N ALA A 20 13.86 -28.11 -12.56
CA ALA A 20 15.03 -27.66 -13.32
C ALA A 20 16.32 -28.44 -12.99
N SER A 21 16.47 -28.90 -11.74
CA SER A 21 17.60 -29.72 -11.29
C SER A 21 17.70 -31.07 -12.02
N HIS A 22 16.58 -31.58 -12.53
CA HIS A 22 16.50 -32.86 -13.24
C HIS A 22 16.50 -32.69 -14.76
N ALA A 23 16.21 -31.51 -15.28
CA ALA A 23 16.21 -31.21 -16.72
C ALA A 23 17.58 -31.46 -17.37
N ASN A 24 18.67 -31.00 -16.75
CA ASN A 24 20.03 -31.22 -17.26
C ASN A 24 20.40 -32.70 -17.33
N LYS A 25 20.00 -33.48 -16.32
CA LYS A 25 20.23 -34.95 -16.30
C LYS A 25 19.46 -35.65 -17.41
N LEU A 26 18.24 -35.20 -17.69
CA LEU A 26 17.44 -35.69 -18.81
C LEU A 26 18.09 -35.38 -20.16
N GLN A 27 18.52 -34.13 -20.36
CA GLN A 27 19.16 -33.71 -21.60
C GLN A 27 20.44 -34.49 -21.91
N LEU A 28 21.29 -34.71 -20.90
CA LEU A 28 22.50 -35.54 -21.07
C LEU A 28 22.16 -36.96 -21.50
N HIS A 29 21.10 -37.57 -20.95
CA HIS A 29 20.71 -38.91 -21.36
C HIS A 29 20.15 -38.95 -22.79
N LEU A 30 19.36 -37.95 -23.19
CA LEU A 30 18.81 -37.86 -24.54
C LEU A 30 19.89 -37.70 -25.62
N GLN A 31 21.06 -37.16 -25.28
CA GLN A 31 22.21 -37.09 -26.19
C GLN A 31 22.80 -38.47 -26.49
N HIS A 32 22.76 -39.40 -25.53
CA HIS A 32 23.41 -40.70 -25.63
C HIS A 32 22.45 -41.86 -25.93
N CYS A 33 21.16 -41.72 -25.61
CA CYS A 33 20.16 -42.78 -25.77
C CYS A 33 19.17 -42.44 -26.89
N SER A 34 19.26 -43.15 -28.01
CA SER A 34 18.37 -42.98 -29.16
C SER A 34 16.92 -43.38 -28.88
N SER A 35 16.69 -44.44 -28.10
CA SER A 35 15.33 -44.91 -27.79
C SER A 35 14.54 -43.88 -26.98
N CYS A 36 15.15 -43.28 -25.96
CA CYS A 36 14.50 -42.24 -25.15
C CYS A 36 14.27 -40.96 -25.96
N ARG A 37 15.14 -40.66 -26.94
CA ARG A 37 14.94 -39.53 -27.86
C ARG A 37 13.74 -39.75 -28.77
N GLN A 38 13.64 -40.94 -29.37
CA GLN A 38 12.50 -41.31 -30.21
C GLN A 38 11.19 -41.29 -29.42
N LEU A 39 11.21 -41.75 -28.16
CA LEU A 39 10.04 -41.69 -27.28
C LEU A 39 9.61 -40.24 -27.01
N LEU A 40 10.55 -39.33 -26.75
CA LEU A 40 10.25 -37.91 -26.59
C LEU A 40 9.62 -37.31 -27.86
N GLU A 41 10.19 -37.58 -29.03
CA GLU A 41 9.69 -37.08 -30.32
C GLU A 41 8.27 -37.58 -30.62
N GLN A 42 7.99 -38.86 -30.36
CA GLN A 42 6.66 -39.45 -30.51
C GLN A 42 5.63 -38.76 -29.62
N ASN A 43 5.96 -38.52 -28.36
CA ASN A 43 5.06 -37.83 -27.43
C ASN A 43 4.82 -36.37 -27.84
N GLN A 44 5.86 -35.66 -28.30
CA GLN A 44 5.70 -34.29 -28.81
C GLN A 44 4.80 -34.25 -30.06
N LYS A 45 4.95 -35.22 -30.96
CA LYS A 45 4.08 -35.35 -32.13
C LYS A 45 2.62 -35.57 -31.72
N LEU A 46 2.37 -36.44 -30.75
CA LEU A 46 1.03 -36.67 -30.21
C LEU A 46 0.45 -35.40 -29.56
N GLN A 47 1.24 -34.70 -28.73
CA GLN A 47 0.82 -33.46 -28.09
C GLN A 47 0.43 -32.40 -29.12
N ASN A 48 1.21 -32.24 -30.19
CA ASN A 48 0.91 -31.31 -31.27
C ASN A 48 -0.38 -31.67 -32.01
N LEU A 49 -0.62 -32.96 -32.27
CA LEU A 49 -1.87 -33.41 -32.90
C LEU A 49 -3.08 -33.09 -32.00
N LEU A 50 -2.97 -33.31 -30.70
CA LEU A 50 -4.03 -33.01 -29.73
C LEU A 50 -4.24 -31.50 -29.51
N HIS A 51 -3.19 -30.68 -29.66
CA HIS A 51 -3.26 -29.23 -29.58
C HIS A 51 -3.78 -28.56 -30.87
N SER A 52 -4.12 -29.34 -31.90
CA SER A 52 -4.77 -28.78 -33.09
C SER A 52 -6.03 -28.05 -32.65
N PRO A 53 -6.18 -26.76 -32.99
CA PRO A 53 -7.29 -25.95 -32.50
C PRO A 53 -8.59 -26.58 -33.00
N ILE A 54 -9.32 -27.18 -32.09
CA ILE A 54 -10.73 -27.47 -32.31
C ILE A 54 -11.37 -26.08 -32.39
N GLU A 55 -11.94 -25.74 -33.54
CA GLU A 55 -12.83 -24.58 -33.66
C GLU A 55 -14.03 -24.84 -32.72
N SER A 56 -13.86 -24.44 -31.46
CA SER A 56 -14.90 -24.54 -30.45
C SER A 56 -15.69 -23.24 -30.49
N GLU A 57 -16.98 -23.39 -30.80
CA GLU A 57 -17.92 -22.29 -30.71
C GLU A 57 -18.21 -22.03 -29.23
N TYR A 58 -17.58 -21.00 -28.67
CA TYR A 58 -17.78 -20.62 -27.28
C TYR A 58 -18.99 -19.68 -27.15
N PRO A 59 -19.76 -19.75 -26.04
CA PRO A 59 -20.87 -18.83 -25.82
C PRO A 59 -20.41 -17.37 -25.79
N SER A 60 -21.17 -16.47 -26.41
CA SER A 60 -20.84 -15.04 -26.53
C SER A 60 -20.61 -14.32 -25.20
N TRP A 61 -21.28 -14.75 -24.13
CA TRP A 61 -21.15 -14.18 -22.78
C TRP A 61 -19.87 -14.63 -22.05
N MET A 62 -19.20 -15.69 -22.51
CA MET A 62 -18.04 -16.26 -21.79
C MET A 62 -16.85 -15.30 -21.79
N HIS A 63 -16.61 -14.64 -22.91
CA HIS A 63 -15.56 -13.62 -23.02
C HIS A 63 -15.80 -12.46 -22.03
N GLN A 64 -17.02 -11.95 -21.96
CA GLN A 64 -17.39 -10.87 -21.04
C GLN A 64 -17.20 -11.27 -19.58
N ARG A 65 -17.59 -12.50 -19.22
CA ARG A 65 -17.42 -13.02 -17.87
C ARG A 65 -15.96 -13.12 -17.48
N ILE A 66 -15.09 -13.59 -18.37
CA ILE A 66 -13.64 -13.66 -18.12
C ILE A 66 -13.10 -12.24 -17.88
N MET A 67 -13.34 -11.32 -18.82
CA MET A 67 -12.86 -9.93 -18.74
C MET A 67 -13.31 -9.23 -17.45
N HIS A 68 -14.53 -9.48 -16.99
CA HIS A 68 -15.03 -8.90 -15.74
C HIS A 68 -14.36 -9.46 -14.48
N ASN A 69 -13.90 -10.71 -14.51
CA ASN A 69 -13.28 -11.38 -13.36
C ASN A 69 -11.75 -11.32 -13.37
N LEU A 70 -11.13 -10.65 -14.34
CA LEU A 70 -9.69 -10.41 -14.30
C LEU A 70 -9.36 -9.58 -13.06
N PRO A 71 -8.33 -9.95 -12.29
CA PRO A 71 -7.85 -9.11 -11.20
C PRO A 71 -7.41 -7.77 -11.80
N THR A 72 -8.20 -6.72 -11.57
CA THR A 72 -7.76 -5.37 -11.90
C THR A 72 -6.63 -5.03 -10.95
N ASP A 73 -5.42 -4.80 -11.47
CA ASP A 73 -4.33 -4.21 -10.71
C ASP A 73 -4.83 -2.88 -10.15
N LYS A 74 -5.16 -2.89 -8.85
CA LYS A 74 -5.61 -1.68 -8.17
C LYS A 74 -4.46 -0.67 -8.28
N PRO A 75 -4.68 0.54 -8.84
CA PRO A 75 -3.62 1.54 -8.84
C PRO A 75 -3.24 1.78 -7.38
N LYS A 76 -2.02 1.39 -7.00
CA LYS A 76 -1.47 1.62 -5.67
C LYS A 76 -1.54 3.13 -5.44
N ASN A 77 -2.47 3.56 -4.58
CA ASN A 77 -2.87 4.95 -4.35
C ASN A 77 -1.68 5.90 -4.50
N TRP A 78 -1.60 6.56 -5.65
CA TRP A 78 -0.60 7.55 -6.01
C TRP A 78 -0.74 8.84 -5.15
N LEU A 79 -1.68 8.87 -4.20
CA LEU A 79 -1.76 9.92 -3.20
C LEU A 79 -0.72 9.78 -2.07
N TYR A 80 0.04 8.67 -1.99
CA TYR A 80 1.07 8.47 -0.96
C TYR A 80 2.50 8.53 -1.51
N LYS A 81 2.79 9.44 -2.46
CA LYS A 81 4.19 9.82 -2.71
C LYS A 81 4.59 10.87 -1.65
N PRO A 82 5.52 10.59 -0.73
CA PRO A 82 5.99 11.54 0.29
C PRO A 82 6.87 12.68 -0.29
N ALA A 83 6.81 12.91 -1.60
CA ALA A 83 7.61 13.92 -2.28
C ALA A 83 7.18 15.36 -1.94
N PHE A 84 5.95 15.57 -1.44
CA PHE A 84 5.47 16.90 -1.01
C PHE A 84 5.77 17.21 0.47
N SER A 85 6.31 16.26 1.25
CA SER A 85 6.44 16.40 2.71
C SER A 85 7.48 17.42 3.16
N PHE A 86 8.57 17.61 2.41
CA PHE A 86 9.62 18.56 2.80
C PHE A 86 9.30 20.02 2.41
N ALA A 87 8.51 20.23 1.36
CA ALA A 87 8.05 21.57 0.97
C ALA A 87 6.81 22.02 1.77
N GLY A 88 5.94 21.08 2.17
CA GLY A 88 4.75 21.38 2.96
C GLY A 88 5.05 21.82 4.40
N SER A 89 6.09 21.27 5.04
CA SER A 89 6.45 21.65 6.42
C SER A 89 6.94 23.09 6.53
N GLY A 90 7.73 23.56 5.55
CA GLY A 90 8.19 24.94 5.50
C GLY A 90 7.05 25.96 5.41
N LEU A 91 6.00 25.64 4.64
CA LEU A 91 4.83 26.51 4.49
C LEU A 91 4.01 26.58 5.79
N VAL A 92 3.87 25.46 6.51
CA VAL A 92 3.18 25.44 7.82
C VAL A 92 3.93 26.27 8.85
N ILE A 93 5.27 26.15 8.92
CA ILE A 93 6.11 26.95 9.82
C ILE A 93 6.07 28.43 9.43
N ALA A 94 6.11 28.76 8.14
CA ALA A 94 6.03 30.14 7.67
C ALA A 94 4.67 30.77 8.01
N LEU A 95 3.56 30.03 7.84
CA LEU A 95 2.22 30.51 8.19
C LEU A 95 2.05 30.70 9.70
N SER A 96 2.56 29.80 10.54
CA SER A 96 2.46 29.97 11.99
C SER A 96 3.25 31.18 12.49
N LEU A 97 4.45 31.40 11.94
CA LEU A 97 5.25 32.60 12.22
C LEU A 97 4.55 33.87 11.70
N PHE A 98 3.98 33.83 10.50
CA PHE A 98 3.30 35.00 9.91
C PHE A 98 2.08 35.42 10.75
N ILE A 99 1.26 34.46 11.17
CA ILE A 99 0.09 34.71 12.02
C ILE A 99 0.53 35.26 13.39
N GLY A 100 1.58 34.69 13.99
CA GLY A 100 2.14 35.17 15.27
C GLY A 100 2.66 36.60 15.19
N ILE A 101 3.46 36.92 14.17
CA ILE A 101 4.02 38.26 13.93
C ILE A 101 2.90 39.27 13.67
N PHE A 102 1.92 38.92 12.83
CA PHE A 102 0.81 39.80 12.49
C PHE A 102 -0.05 40.14 13.71
N THR A 103 -0.34 39.13 14.54
CA THR A 103 -1.09 39.30 15.79
C THR A 103 -0.27 40.11 16.80
N GLY A 104 1.04 39.86 16.90
CA GLY A 104 1.94 40.60 17.77
C GLY A 104 2.07 42.08 17.41
N ILE A 105 2.25 42.42 16.13
CA ILE A 105 2.38 43.82 15.68
C ILE A 105 1.08 44.60 15.88
N ARG A 106 -0.08 44.00 15.59
CA ARG A 106 -1.38 44.65 15.87
C ARG A 106 -1.60 44.81 17.37
N GLY A 107 -1.34 43.75 18.14
CA GLY A 107 -1.44 43.78 19.60
C GLY A 107 -0.55 44.86 20.22
N PHE A 108 0.71 44.98 19.79
CA PHE A 108 1.61 46.05 20.26
C PHE A 108 1.16 47.45 19.86
N ARG A 109 0.52 47.60 18.70
CA ARG A 109 -0.01 48.89 18.26
C ARG A 109 -1.24 49.33 19.06
N ASP A 110 -2.04 48.36 19.51
CA ASP A 110 -3.20 48.60 20.37
C ASP A 110 -2.79 48.75 21.85
N THR A 111 -1.73 48.06 22.32
CA THR A 111 -1.22 48.17 23.71
C THR A 111 -0.27 49.35 23.93
N ALA A 112 0.24 50.00 22.88
CA ALA A 112 0.96 51.27 22.99
C ALA A 112 0.06 52.45 23.46
N PHE A 113 -1.23 52.19 23.71
CA PHE A 113 -2.20 53.17 24.22
C PHE A 113 -2.80 52.83 25.59
N LEU A 114 -2.07 52.12 26.45
CA LEU A 114 -2.42 52.07 27.89
C LEU A 114 -1.36 52.81 28.73
N PRO A 115 -1.48 54.14 28.92
CA PRO A 115 -0.92 54.74 30.10
C PRO A 115 -1.79 54.30 31.28
N GLY A 116 -1.21 53.47 32.15
CA GLY A 116 -1.75 53.23 33.48
C GLY A 116 -2.57 51.95 33.61
N VAL A 117 -1.87 50.88 33.97
CA VAL A 117 -2.21 50.15 35.20
C VAL A 117 -0.87 49.74 35.82
N VAL A 118 -0.30 50.63 36.63
CA VAL A 118 0.61 50.21 37.69
C VAL A 118 -0.27 49.38 38.63
N GLY A 119 0.04 48.10 38.76
CA GLY A 119 -0.52 47.28 39.83
C GLY A 119 0.02 47.80 41.16
N GLU A 120 -0.64 48.81 41.73
CA GLU A 120 -0.55 49.13 43.15
C GLU A 120 -1.48 48.18 43.89
N GLU A 121 -0.90 47.06 44.29
CA GLU A 121 -1.38 46.22 45.37
C GLU A 121 -1.12 46.98 46.69
N SER A 122 -2.11 47.72 47.20
CA SER A 122 -2.28 48.07 48.63
C SER A 122 -3.43 49.06 48.78
N THR A 123 -4.58 48.65 49.30
CA THR A 123 -5.22 49.05 50.58
C THR A 123 -6.73 48.91 50.32
N GLN A 124 -7.62 48.45 51.19
CA GLN A 124 -7.74 48.63 52.64
C GLN A 124 -8.76 47.59 53.13
N LEU A 125 -8.45 46.90 54.23
CA LEU A 125 -9.40 46.06 54.97
C LEU A 125 -10.50 46.95 55.57
N HIS A 126 -11.74 46.85 55.09
CA HIS A 126 -12.92 47.37 55.80
C HIS A 126 -13.55 46.22 56.61
N PHE A 127 -13.07 46.03 57.83
CA PHE A 127 -13.79 45.27 58.86
C PHE A 127 -14.93 46.15 59.38
N GLY A 128 -16.20 45.74 59.25
CA GLY A 128 -17.26 46.41 60.00
C GLY A 128 -18.66 46.49 59.40
N GLU A 129 -18.97 45.85 58.27
CA GLU A 129 -20.30 45.99 57.66
C GLU A 129 -20.90 44.66 57.22
N ASN A 130 -20.98 43.72 58.17
CA ASN A 130 -21.96 42.63 58.13
C ASN A 130 -22.44 42.35 59.56
N SER A 131 -23.19 43.30 60.14
CA SER A 131 -24.06 43.01 61.28
C SER A 131 -25.24 42.18 60.78
N LEU A 132 -25.05 40.86 60.68
CA LEU A 132 -26.14 39.92 60.40
C LEU A 132 -26.89 39.66 61.71
N MET A 133 -27.61 40.69 62.16
CA MET A 133 -28.61 40.62 63.22
C MET A 133 -29.95 40.97 62.58
N GLU A 134 -30.62 39.97 62.01
CA GLU A 134 -32.05 40.03 61.76
C GLU A 134 -32.67 38.75 62.30
N MET A 135 -33.39 38.93 63.41
CA MET A 135 -34.17 37.91 64.11
C MET A 135 -35.38 37.47 63.27
N TYR A 136 -35.68 36.17 63.27
CA TYR A 136 -36.86 35.51 63.88
C TYR A 136 -37.19 34.22 63.11
N ASP A 137 -37.21 33.08 63.81
CA ASP A 137 -38.41 32.22 63.88
C ASP A 137 -38.24 31.16 65.00
N GLU A 138 -39.35 30.97 65.73
CA GLU A 138 -39.69 30.11 66.89
C GLU A 138 -39.16 30.47 68.30
#